data_AF-A0A9D1DP31-F1
#
_entry.id   AF-A0A9D1DP31-F1
#
_cell.length_a   1.000
_cell.length_b   1.000
_cell.length_c   1.000
_cell.angle_alpha   90.00
_cell.angle_beta   90.00
_cell.angle_gamma   90.00
#
_symmetry.space_group_name_H-M   'P 1'
#
loop_
_entity.id
_entity.type
_entity.pdbx_description
1 polymer ?
#
loop_
_entity_poly.entity_id
_entity_poly.type
_entity_poly.pdbx_seq_one_letter_code
_entity_poly.pdbx_strand_id
1 'polypeptide(L)'
;MKTRIKYVSLLIATVFIIAAFLLIVLQTTSNQYSYDDIPRRYITGEITSISQEDKYIELLLEDSGESASVTMTVHGKVKIYQIVNETVKTVDFSKLEIGQIIQCDIRNSVTLEKINSFHDCRQIFILPDEGL
;
A
#
# COMPACT_ATOMS: atom_id res chain seq x y z
N MET A 1 -51.09 0.58 35.77
CA MET A 1 -50.75 0.65 34.32
C MET A 1 -49.70 1.72 33.99
N LYS A 2 -49.78 2.96 34.50
CA LYS A 2 -48.82 4.05 34.22
C LYS A 2 -47.35 3.78 34.58
N THR A 3 -47.06 2.97 35.60
CA THR A 3 -45.68 2.64 36.02
C THR A 3 -44.98 1.68 35.06
N ARG A 4 -45.67 0.63 34.58
CA ARG A 4 -45.10 -0.35 33.64
C ARG A 4 -44.68 0.27 32.31
N ILE A 5 -45.43 1.27 31.82
CA ILE A 5 -45.11 1.99 30.57
C ILE A 5 -43.79 2.75 30.69
N LYS A 6 -43.51 3.37 31.85
CA LYS A 6 -42.24 4.07 32.11
C LYS A 6 -41.03 3.13 32.09
N TYR A 7 -41.17 1.93 32.64
CA TYR A 7 -40.09 0.92 32.62
C TYR A 7 -39.82 0.40 31.21
N VAL A 8 -40.86 0.19 30.40
CA VAL A 8 -40.69 -0.23 29.00
C VAL A 8 -39.98 0.85 28.18
N SER A 9 -40.38 2.13 28.34
CA SER A 9 -39.70 3.25 27.66
C SER A 9 -38.24 3.41 28.11
N LEU A 10 -37.95 3.23 29.41
CA LEU A 10 -36.59 3.28 29.93
C LEU A 10 -35.71 2.14 29.36
N LEU A 11 -36.28 0.93 29.26
CA LEU A 11 -35.59 -0.25 28.74
C LEU A 11 -35.28 -0.13 27.24
N ILE A 12 -36.20 0.45 26.46
CA ILE A 12 -35.96 0.71 25.03
C ILE A 12 -34.85 1.76 24.86
N ALA A 13 -34.85 2.81 25.69
CA ALA A 13 -33.82 3.86 25.64
C ALA A 13 -32.42 3.31 25.98
N THR A 14 -32.30 2.45 27.00
CA THR A 14 -31.00 1.84 27.34
C THR A 14 -30.51 0.89 26.26
N VAL A 15 -31.38 0.08 25.65
CA VAL A 15 -31.00 -0.79 24.52
C VAL A 15 -30.51 0.04 23.34
N PHE A 16 -31.18 1.16 23.01
CA PHE A 16 -30.75 2.06 21.94
C PHE A 16 -29.38 2.69 22.22
N ILE A 17 -29.12 3.13 23.45
CA ILE A 17 -27.83 3.71 23.84
C ILE A 17 -26.71 2.68 23.73
N ILE A 18 -26.94 1.45 24.21
CA ILE A 18 -25.95 0.37 24.12
C ILE A 18 -25.67 -0.01 22.66
N ALA A 19 -26.70 -0.12 21.83
CA ALA A 19 -26.55 -0.42 20.41
C ALA A 19 -25.78 0.68 19.66
N ALA A 20 -26.07 1.96 19.95
CA ALA A 20 -25.34 3.09 19.38
C ALA A 20 -23.87 3.09 19.82
N PHE A 21 -23.59 2.82 21.10
CA PHE A 21 -22.23 2.73 21.62
C PHE A 21 -21.45 1.59 20.98
N LEU A 22 -22.07 0.41 20.81
CA LEU A 22 -21.46 -0.72 20.10
C LEU A 22 -21.18 -0.40 18.63
N LEU A 23 -22.10 0.30 17.96
CA LEU A 23 -21.90 0.78 16.59
C LEU A 23 -20.71 1.75 16.48
N ILE A 24 -20.58 2.68 17.43
CA ILE A 24 -19.45 3.63 17.47
C ILE A 24 -18.13 2.88 17.68
N VAL A 25 -18.07 1.92 18.62
CA VAL A 25 -16.87 1.11 18.87
C VAL A 25 -16.51 0.26 17.63
N LEU A 26 -17.50 -0.29 16.93
CA LEU A 26 -17.28 -1.04 15.70
C LEU A 26 -16.74 -0.13 14.58
N GLN A 27 -17.26 1.10 14.46
CA GLN A 27 -16.77 2.07 13.49
C GLN A 27 -15.37 2.59 13.82
N THR A 28 -15.04 2.83 15.09
CA THR A 28 -13.70 3.30 15.48
C THR A 28 -12.63 2.22 15.34
N THR A 29 -12.98 0.95 15.57
CA THR A 29 -12.08 -0.20 15.31
C THR A 29 -11.90 -0.48 13.83
N SER A 30 -12.96 -0.34 13.01
CA SER A 30 -12.86 -0.44 11.55
C SER A 30 -12.05 0.70 10.92
N ASN A 31 -12.11 1.90 11.49
CA ASN A 31 -11.37 3.08 11.01
C ASN A 31 -9.92 3.14 11.51
N GLN A 32 -9.47 2.22 12.36
CA GLN A 32 -8.18 2.36 13.04
C GLN A 32 -6.96 2.01 12.20
N TYR A 33 -7.12 1.50 10.97
CA TYR A 33 -6.00 1.32 10.03
C TYR A 33 -6.47 1.52 8.59
N SER A 34 -6.56 2.76 8.14
CA SER A 34 -6.43 3.03 6.70
C SER A 34 -5.01 2.67 6.31
N TYR A 35 -4.83 1.72 5.39
CA TYR A 35 -3.52 1.38 4.81
C TYR A 35 -2.83 2.59 4.14
N ASP A 36 -3.56 3.70 3.95
CA ASP A 36 -3.08 4.96 3.41
C ASP A 36 -2.45 5.90 4.47
N ASP A 37 -2.69 5.70 5.77
CA ASP A 37 -2.14 6.57 6.85
C ASP A 37 -0.77 6.12 7.36
N ILE A 38 -0.23 4.99 6.85
CA ILE A 38 1.11 4.53 7.21
C ILE A 38 2.12 5.44 6.49
N PRO A 39 3.05 6.10 7.20
CA PRO A 39 4.07 6.94 6.58
C PRO A 39 4.87 6.17 5.53
N ARG A 40 5.06 6.78 4.37
CA ARG A 40 5.73 6.19 3.21
C ARG A 40 6.88 7.05 2.72
N ARG A 41 7.81 6.40 2.04
CA ARG A 41 8.95 7.01 1.36
C ARG A 41 9.18 6.31 0.04
N TYR A 42 9.86 7.02 -0.83
CA TYR A 42 10.25 6.50 -2.11
C TYR A 42 11.72 6.10 -2.11
N ILE A 43 12.02 4.93 -2.66
CA ILE A 43 13.39 4.49 -2.93
C ILE A 43 13.56 4.29 -4.43
N THR A 44 14.64 4.82 -4.97
CA THR A 44 15.00 4.65 -6.38
C THR A 44 15.84 3.38 -6.54
N GLY A 45 15.72 2.74 -7.68
CA GLY A 45 16.53 1.59 -8.04
C GLY A 45 16.42 1.25 -9.52
N GLU A 46 16.96 0.11 -9.87
CA GLU A 46 17.02 -0.40 -11.24
C GLU A 46 16.41 -1.80 -11.31
N ILE A 47 15.68 -2.11 -12.40
CA ILE A 47 15.23 -3.48 -12.67
C ILE A 47 16.39 -4.30 -13.24
N THR A 48 16.84 -5.31 -12.51
CA THR A 48 17.98 -6.15 -12.93
C THR A 48 17.55 -7.46 -13.59
N SER A 49 16.35 -7.94 -13.32
CA SER A 49 15.81 -9.18 -13.90
C SER A 49 14.28 -9.17 -13.93
N ILE A 50 13.69 -9.86 -14.91
CA ILE A 50 12.24 -10.00 -15.08
C ILE A 50 11.92 -11.44 -15.47
N SER A 51 11.10 -12.13 -14.67
CA SER A 51 10.46 -13.39 -15.05
C SER A 51 9.01 -13.11 -15.44
N GLN A 52 8.68 -13.24 -16.73
CA GLN A 52 7.32 -13.06 -17.25
C GLN A 52 6.39 -14.22 -16.88
N GLU A 53 6.92 -15.45 -16.87
CA GLU A 53 6.14 -16.65 -16.54
C GLU A 53 5.66 -16.63 -15.10
N ASP A 54 6.58 -16.31 -14.19
CA ASP A 54 6.31 -16.29 -12.76
C ASP A 54 5.81 -14.91 -12.28
N LYS A 55 5.88 -13.89 -13.13
CA LYS A 55 5.62 -12.46 -12.82
C LYS A 55 6.48 -11.95 -11.66
N TYR A 56 7.78 -12.23 -11.71
CA TYR A 56 8.75 -11.69 -10.75
C TYR A 56 9.61 -10.63 -11.40
N ILE A 57 10.09 -9.69 -10.58
CA ILE A 57 11.18 -8.79 -10.94
C ILE A 57 12.21 -8.79 -9.83
N GLU A 58 13.46 -8.61 -10.23
CA GLU A 58 14.54 -8.29 -9.31
C GLU A 58 14.87 -6.82 -9.46
N LEU A 59 15.00 -6.15 -8.32
CA LEU A 59 15.32 -4.75 -8.22
C LEU A 59 16.62 -4.60 -7.45
N LEU A 60 17.52 -3.77 -7.96
CA LEU A 60 18.61 -3.22 -7.18
C LEU A 60 18.15 -1.86 -6.65
N LEU A 61 17.79 -1.80 -5.36
CA LEU A 61 17.34 -0.58 -4.71
C LEU A 61 18.52 0.12 -4.02
N GLU A 62 18.61 1.44 -4.18
CA GLU A 62 19.67 2.25 -3.60
C GLU A 62 19.09 3.36 -2.72
N ASP A 63 19.58 3.45 -1.48
CA ASP A 63 19.22 4.52 -0.55
C ASP A 63 20.43 4.94 0.28
N SER A 64 20.78 6.22 0.22
CA SER A 64 21.77 6.85 1.10
C SER A 64 23.14 6.13 1.17
N GLY A 65 23.56 5.49 0.07
CA GLY A 65 24.84 4.78 -0.04
C GLY A 65 24.77 3.28 0.27
N GLU A 66 23.60 2.75 0.62
CA GLU A 66 23.34 1.32 0.75
C GLU A 66 22.59 0.81 -0.49
N SER A 67 22.96 -0.37 -0.96
CA SER A 67 22.28 -1.07 -2.06
C SER A 67 21.74 -2.40 -1.57
N ALA A 68 20.50 -2.74 -1.92
CA ALA A 68 19.93 -4.06 -1.67
C ALA A 68 19.33 -4.65 -2.94
N SER A 69 19.66 -5.92 -3.21
CA SER A 69 18.97 -6.70 -4.24
C SER A 69 17.70 -7.30 -3.64
N VAL A 70 16.58 -7.06 -4.29
CA VAL A 70 15.26 -7.48 -3.84
C VAL A 70 14.56 -8.20 -4.98
N THR A 71 14.28 -9.49 -4.80
CA THR A 71 13.42 -10.27 -5.70
C THR A 71 11.97 -10.14 -5.25
N MET A 72 11.06 -9.89 -6.18
CA MET A 72 9.69 -9.51 -5.85
C MET A 72 8.66 -10.08 -6.83
N THR A 73 7.51 -10.56 -6.33
CA THR A 73 6.41 -11.07 -7.15
C THR A 73 5.31 -10.04 -7.41
N VAL A 74 4.98 -9.81 -8.67
CA VAL A 74 3.92 -8.90 -9.12
C VAL A 74 2.60 -9.67 -9.29
N HIS A 75 2.08 -10.23 -8.20
CA HIS A 75 0.77 -10.92 -8.19
C HIS A 75 -0.44 -9.95 -8.20
N GLY A 76 -0.43 -8.93 -9.07
CA GLY A 76 -1.53 -7.96 -9.19
C GLY A 76 -1.76 -7.05 -7.98
N LYS A 77 -0.86 -7.11 -6.98
CA LYS A 77 -0.92 -6.29 -5.76
C LYS A 77 -0.25 -4.93 -5.91
N VAL A 78 0.51 -4.76 -6.98
CA VAL A 78 1.33 -3.57 -7.27
C VAL A 78 0.77 -2.87 -8.47
N LYS A 79 0.66 -1.55 -8.37
CA LYS A 79 0.33 -0.74 -9.54
C LYS A 79 1.62 -0.20 -10.13
N ILE A 80 1.79 -0.40 -11.43
CA ILE A 80 2.93 0.09 -12.18
C ILE A 80 2.47 1.34 -12.91
N TYR A 81 3.23 2.40 -12.74
CA TYR A 81 3.01 3.69 -13.37
C TYR A 81 4.24 4.10 -14.15
N GLN A 82 4.05 4.84 -15.23
CA GLN A 82 5.11 5.48 -15.97
C GLN A 82 4.85 6.98 -16.02
N ILE A 83 5.91 7.75 -15.80
CA ILE A 83 5.87 9.21 -15.84
C ILE A 83 6.42 9.66 -17.20
N VAL A 84 5.59 10.27 -18.03
CA VAL A 84 5.98 10.80 -19.35
C VAL A 84 5.45 12.21 -19.47
N ASN A 85 6.33 13.20 -19.67
CA ASN A 85 5.98 14.62 -19.83
C ASN A 85 4.97 15.09 -18.75
N GLU A 86 5.31 14.88 -17.48
CA GLU A 86 4.47 15.23 -16.31
C GLU A 86 3.12 14.49 -16.22
N THR A 87 2.86 13.53 -17.12
CA THR A 87 1.65 12.70 -17.09
C THR A 87 1.97 11.33 -16.51
N VAL A 88 1.17 10.90 -15.54
CA VAL A 88 1.25 9.56 -14.95
C VAL A 88 0.27 8.63 -15.65
N LYS A 89 0.77 7.53 -16.22
CA LYS A 89 -0.05 6.50 -16.88
C LYS A 89 0.15 5.15 -16.20
N THR A 90 -0.92 4.38 -16.06
CA THR A 90 -0.80 2.98 -15.62
C THR A 90 -0.24 2.13 -16.75
N VAL A 91 0.68 1.23 -16.41
CA VAL A 91 1.43 0.41 -17.37
C VAL A 91 1.31 -1.06 -16.99
N ASP A 92 1.23 -1.91 -18.00
CA ASP A 92 1.19 -3.36 -17.80
C ASP A 92 2.58 -3.90 -17.47
N PHE A 93 2.63 -4.96 -16.66
CA PHE A 93 3.85 -5.66 -16.28
C PHE A 93 4.72 -6.08 -17.48
N SER A 94 4.09 -6.44 -18.60
CA SER A 94 4.79 -6.85 -19.83
C SER A 94 5.60 -5.74 -20.49
N LYS A 95 5.44 -4.49 -20.06
CA LYS A 95 6.18 -3.32 -20.58
C LYS A 95 7.36 -2.92 -19.70
N LEU A 96 7.61 -3.67 -18.62
CA LEU A 96 8.82 -3.51 -17.84
C LEU A 96 10.01 -4.05 -18.63
N GLU A 97 11.13 -3.35 -18.53
CA GLU A 97 12.39 -3.70 -19.19
C GLU A 97 13.52 -3.69 -18.18
N ILE A 98 14.50 -4.58 -18.39
CA ILE A 98 15.72 -4.62 -17.58
C ILE A 98 16.52 -3.34 -17.86
N GLY A 99 17.11 -2.75 -16.83
CA GLY A 99 17.82 -1.48 -16.90
C GLY A 99 16.95 -0.25 -16.64
N GLN A 100 15.61 -0.41 -16.53
CA GLN A 100 14.74 0.71 -16.23
C GLN A 100 15.00 1.23 -14.81
N ILE A 101 15.17 2.55 -14.70
CA ILE A 101 15.18 3.22 -13.42
C ILE A 101 13.75 3.37 -12.92
N ILE A 102 13.54 2.90 -11.70
CA ILE A 102 12.24 2.87 -11.06
C ILE A 102 12.30 3.48 -9.67
N GLN A 103 11.16 3.97 -9.22
CA GLN A 103 10.96 4.46 -7.87
C GLN A 103 9.86 3.64 -7.20
N CYS A 104 10.20 3.00 -6.09
CA CYS A 104 9.32 2.15 -5.30
C CYS A 104 8.72 2.93 -4.13
N ASP A 105 7.39 2.89 -4.00
CA ASP A 105 6.66 3.40 -2.83
C ASP A 105 6.67 2.37 -1.70
N ILE A 106 7.52 2.58 -0.70
CA ILE A 106 7.69 1.68 0.45
C ILE A 106 7.23 2.31 1.77
N ARG A 107 6.88 1.47 2.74
CA ARG A 107 6.57 1.93 4.11
C ARG A 107 7.85 2.43 4.79
N ASN A 108 7.75 3.54 5.53
CA ASN A 108 8.89 4.08 6.30
C ASN A 108 9.42 3.10 7.35
N SER A 109 8.57 2.20 7.85
CA SER A 109 8.97 1.17 8.81
C SER A 109 9.85 0.07 8.22
N VAL A 110 10.06 0.06 6.89
CA VAL A 110 10.83 -0.97 6.19
C VAL A 110 12.20 -0.41 5.79
N THR A 111 13.25 -1.08 6.27
CA THR A 111 14.64 -0.84 5.88
C THR A 111 14.97 -1.65 4.62
N LEU A 112 15.96 -1.21 3.82
CA LEU A 112 16.41 -1.93 2.62
C LEU A 112 16.67 -3.42 2.89
N GLU A 113 17.39 -3.72 3.98
CA GLU A 113 17.69 -5.10 4.41
C GLU A 113 16.46 -5.97 4.73
N LYS A 114 15.29 -5.36 4.95
CA LYS A 114 14.05 -6.04 5.37
C LYS A 114 12.94 -5.96 4.34
N ILE A 115 13.18 -5.37 3.17
CA ILE A 115 12.18 -5.37 2.09
C ILE A 115 12.01 -6.82 1.63
N ASN A 116 10.91 -7.44 2.04
CA ASN A 116 10.71 -8.86 1.80
C ASN A 116 9.82 -9.12 0.57
N SER A 117 9.04 -8.13 0.09
CA SER A 117 8.20 -8.29 -1.10
C SER A 117 7.46 -7.00 -1.53
N PHE A 118 6.72 -7.08 -2.63
CA PHE A 118 5.68 -6.13 -3.04
C PHE A 118 4.47 -6.00 -2.09
N HIS A 119 4.46 -6.65 -0.93
CA HIS A 119 3.51 -6.28 0.14
C HIS A 119 3.96 -5.01 0.87
N ASP A 120 5.27 -4.75 0.83
CA ASP A 120 5.90 -3.58 1.41
C ASP A 120 6.01 -2.43 0.39
N CYS A 121 6.06 -2.77 -0.91
CA CYS A 121 5.97 -1.82 -2.02
C CYS A 121 4.59 -1.83 -2.67
N ARG A 122 3.86 -0.70 -2.66
CA ARG A 122 2.49 -0.63 -3.23
C ARG A 122 2.50 -0.26 -4.71
N GLN A 123 3.44 0.60 -5.10
CA GLN A 123 3.47 1.23 -6.42
C GLN A 123 4.91 1.34 -6.91
N ILE A 124 5.08 1.14 -8.21
CA ILE A 124 6.33 1.41 -8.91
C ILE A 124 6.08 2.53 -9.89
N PHE A 125 6.99 3.49 -9.93
CA PHE A 125 7.03 4.54 -10.93
C PHE A 125 8.25 4.32 -11.81
N ILE A 126 8.04 4.04 -13.09
CA ILE A 126 9.11 4.05 -14.09
C ILE A 126 9.45 5.52 -14.31
N LEU A 127 10.69 5.88 -13.96
CA LEU A 127 11.21 7.21 -14.18
C LEU A 127 11.55 7.37 -15.67
N PRO A 128 11.39 8.57 -16.24
CA PRO A 128 11.85 8.82 -17.59
C PRO A 128 13.37 8.61 -17.63
N ASP A 129 13.87 7.99 -18.69
CA ASP A 129 15.31 7.99 -18.96
C ASP A 129 15.72 9.46 -19.13
N GLU A 130 16.35 10.02 -18.11
CA GLU A 130 17.10 11.25 -18.26
C GLU A 130 18.28 10.90 -19.17
N GLY A 131 18.08 11.10 -20.48
CA GLY A 131 19.09 10.83 -21.49
C GLY A 131 20.40 11.49 -21.10
N LEU A 132 21.37 10.65 -20.71
CA LEU A 132 22.79 11.00 -20.63
C LEU A 132 23.40 11.01 -22.03
#